data_AF-A0A091VSD6-F1
#
_entry.id   AF-A0A091VSD6-F1
#
_cell.length_a   1.000
_cell.length_b   1.000
_cell.length_c   1.000
_cell.angle_alpha   90.00
_cell.angle_beta   90.00
_cell.angle_gamma   90.00
#
_symmetry.space_group_name_H-M   'P 1'
#
loop_
_entity.id
_entity.type
_entity.pdbx_description
1 polymer ?
#
loop_
_entity_poly.entity_id
_entity_poly.type
_entity_poly.pdbx_seq_one_letter_code
_entity_poly.pdbx_strand_id
1 'polypeptide(L)'
;MPSDKTIGGGDDSFNTFFSETGAGKHVPRAVFVDLEPTVIDEARAGTYRWLFHPEQLITGKEDVANNYAHGHCAIGPEITDLVLNRI
;
A
#
# COMPACT_ATOMS: atom_id res chain seq x y z
N MET A 1 -0.39 13.24 7.39
CA MET A 1 -1.62 12.44 7.56
C MET A 1 -2.75 13.37 8.00
N PRO A 2 -3.81 13.60 7.21
CA PRO A 2 -5.00 14.25 7.74
C PRO A 2 -5.62 13.31 8.78
N SER A 3 -5.97 13.85 9.95
CA SER A 3 -6.46 13.09 11.09
C SER A 3 -7.77 12.38 10.75
N ASP A 4 -7.74 11.04 10.76
CA ASP A 4 -8.89 10.16 10.59
C ASP A 4 -9.78 10.28 11.84
N LYS A 5 -10.86 11.06 11.77
CA LYS A 5 -11.93 11.05 12.78
C LYS A 5 -12.93 9.99 12.35
N THR A 6 -12.91 8.85 13.05
CA THR A 6 -13.85 7.74 12.82
C THR A 6 -15.27 8.16 13.20
N ILE A 7 -16.23 7.98 12.28
CA ILE A 7 -17.65 8.26 12.48
C ILE A 7 -18.38 6.91 12.58
N GLY A 8 -18.04 6.15 13.60
CA GLY A 8 -18.53 4.80 13.83
C GLY A 8 -17.86 4.28 15.09
N GLY A 9 -18.60 3.59 15.97
CA GLY A 9 -18.06 3.09 17.23
C GLY A 9 -16.77 2.31 16.96
N GLY A 10 -15.63 2.86 17.39
CA GLY A 10 -14.29 2.43 16.97
C GLY A 10 -13.84 1.05 17.46
N ASP A 11 -14.76 0.14 17.77
CA ASP A 11 -14.51 -1.16 18.38
C ASP A 11 -15.12 -2.34 17.58
N ASP A 12 -15.62 -2.09 16.36
CA ASP A 12 -15.97 -3.20 15.47
C ASP A 12 -14.71 -4.01 15.12
N SER A 13 -14.81 -5.34 15.20
CA SER A 13 -13.66 -6.24 15.06
C SER A 13 -12.94 -6.13 13.71
N PHE A 14 -13.63 -5.69 12.65
CA PHE A 14 -13.02 -5.48 11.33
C PHE A 14 -12.14 -4.22 11.24
N ASN A 15 -12.25 -3.27 12.18
CA ASN A 15 -11.41 -2.07 12.21
C ASN A 15 -9.92 -2.38 12.47
N THR A 16 -9.63 -3.61 12.92
CA THR A 16 -8.27 -4.18 12.96
C THR A 16 -7.61 -4.21 11.58
N PHE A 17 -8.38 -4.45 10.51
CA PHE A 17 -7.89 -4.54 9.13
C PHE A 17 -8.26 -3.34 8.26
N PHE A 18 -9.26 -2.55 8.66
CA PHE A 18 -9.76 -1.41 7.89
C PHE A 18 -9.73 -0.12 8.71
N SER A 19 -9.39 1.00 8.07
CA SER A 19 -9.67 2.34 8.57
C SER A 19 -10.98 2.84 7.98
N GLU A 20 -11.75 3.60 8.75
CA GLU A 20 -12.98 4.21 8.29
C GLU A 20 -12.75 5.71 8.09
N THR A 21 -12.87 6.15 6.85
CA THR A 21 -12.83 7.58 6.52
C THR A 21 -14.09 8.30 7.02
N GLY A 22 -14.03 9.61 7.22
CA GLY A 22 -15.22 10.40 7.58
C GLY A 22 -16.38 10.37 6.58
N ALA A 23 -16.20 9.77 5.39
CA ALA A 23 -17.26 9.52 4.42
C ALA A 23 -17.90 8.11 4.54
N GLY A 24 -17.55 7.34 5.59
CA GLY A 24 -18.03 5.96 5.82
C GLY A 24 -17.36 4.90 4.94
N LYS A 25 -16.33 5.28 4.17
CA LYS A 25 -15.56 4.34 3.35
C LYS A 25 -14.55 3.59 4.23
N HIS A 26 -14.58 2.27 4.11
CA HIS A 26 -13.61 1.37 4.73
C HIS A 26 -12.43 1.16 3.79
N VAL A 27 -11.23 1.52 4.24
CA VAL A 27 -9.99 1.41 3.47
C VAL A 27 -9.07 0.39 4.15
N PRO A 28 -8.50 -0.59 3.42
CA PRO A 28 -7.59 -1.56 4.01
C PRO A 28 -6.35 -0.91 4.64
N ARG A 29 -5.95 -1.43 5.80
CA ARG A 29 -4.64 -1.19 6.41
C ARG A 29 -3.60 -2.10 5.75
N ALA A 30 -3.31 -1.83 4.49
CA ALA A 30 -2.39 -2.62 3.67
C ALA A 30 -1.47 -1.72 2.86
N VAL A 31 -0.23 -2.19 2.63
CA VAL A 31 0.74 -1.57 1.72
C VAL A 31 1.15 -2.63 0.70
N PHE A 32 1.09 -2.29 -0.58
CA PHE A 32 1.56 -3.12 -1.67
C PHE A 32 2.85 -2.54 -2.21
N VAL A 33 3.86 -3.39 -2.36
CA VAL A 33 5.18 -3.00 -2.82
C VAL A 33 5.63 -3.98 -3.87
N ASP A 34 6.03 -3.46 -5.02
CA ASP A 34 6.72 -4.21 -6.05
C ASP A 34 7.85 -3.35 -6.64
N LEU A 35 8.92 -3.98 -7.13
CA LEU A 35 10.07 -3.28 -7.73
C LEU A 35 9.83 -2.96 -9.20
N GLU A 36 8.77 -3.51 -9.78
CA GLU A 36 8.28 -3.22 -11.12
C GLU A 36 6.78 -2.87 -11.10
N PRO A 37 6.25 -2.15 -12.11
CA PRO A 37 4.91 -1.58 -12.04
C PRO A 37 3.75 -2.54 -12.37
N THR A 38 3.98 -3.62 -13.11
CA THR A 38 2.95 -4.42 -13.80
C THR A 38 1.89 -4.93 -12.83
N VAL A 39 2.29 -5.64 -11.77
CA VAL A 39 1.33 -6.23 -10.81
C VAL A 39 0.54 -5.17 -10.05
N ILE A 40 1.20 -4.08 -9.66
CA ILE A 40 0.55 -2.99 -8.91
C ILE A 40 -0.38 -2.17 -9.81
N ASP A 41 -0.04 -1.98 -11.07
CA ASP A 41 -0.90 -1.28 -12.03
C ASP A 41 -2.20 -2.04 -12.30
N GLU A 42 -2.18 -3.37 -12.25
CA GLU A 42 -3.41 -4.18 -12.25
C GLU A 42 -4.29 -3.88 -11.03
N ALA A 43 -3.70 -3.71 -9.84
CA ALA A 43 -4.44 -3.31 -8.64
C ALA A 43 -5.03 -1.89 -8.77
N ARG A 44 -4.29 -0.96 -9.41
CA ARG A 44 -4.74 0.42 -9.70
C ARG A 44 -5.85 0.49 -10.75
N ALA A 45 -5.93 -0.48 -11.67
CA ALA A 45 -6.93 -0.51 -12.74
C ALA A 45 -8.09 -1.49 -12.49
N GLY A 46 -7.91 -2.41 -11.53
CA GLY A 46 -8.80 -3.54 -11.30
C GLY A 46 -10.15 -3.18 -10.67
N THR A 47 -10.91 -4.22 -10.31
CA THR A 47 -12.24 -4.11 -9.68
C THR A 47 -12.18 -3.31 -8.38
N TYR A 48 -11.11 -3.48 -7.60
CA TYR A 48 -10.91 -2.85 -6.30
C TYR A 48 -10.06 -1.57 -6.36
N ARG A 49 -9.91 -0.94 -7.54
CA ARG A 49 -9.06 0.26 -7.70
C ARG A 49 -9.35 1.40 -6.72
N TRP A 50 -10.61 1.53 -6.32
CA TRP A 50 -11.05 2.57 -5.39
C TRP A 50 -10.96 2.15 -3.93
N LEU A 51 -10.58 0.90 -3.63
CA LEU A 51 -10.56 0.39 -2.28
C LEU A 51 -9.36 0.92 -1.49
N PHE A 52 -8.18 0.97 -2.11
CA PHE A 52 -6.90 1.32 -1.48
C PHE A 52 -6.61 2.82 -1.55
N HIS A 53 -5.73 3.32 -0.66
CA HIS A 53 -5.13 4.63 -0.87
C HIS A 53 -4.04 4.52 -1.96
N PRO A 54 -4.04 5.39 -2.99
CA PRO A 54 -3.02 5.32 -4.06
C PRO A 54 -1.57 5.39 -3.54
N GLU A 55 -1.35 6.08 -2.43
CA GLU A 55 -0.04 6.19 -1.78
C GLU A 55 0.44 4.91 -1.07
N GLN A 56 -0.45 3.92 -0.88
CA GLN A 56 -0.13 2.59 -0.37
C GLN A 56 0.26 1.59 -1.48
N LEU A 57 0.19 2.01 -2.76
CA LEU A 57 0.53 1.19 -3.92
C LEU A 57 1.86 1.66 -4.49
N ILE A 58 2.95 1.07 -4.01
CA ILE A 58 4.33 1.51 -4.25
C ILE A 58 4.98 0.64 -5.33
N THR A 59 5.58 1.28 -6.33
CA THR A 59 6.22 0.62 -7.48
C THR A 59 7.62 1.16 -7.73
N GLY A 60 8.59 0.28 -7.92
CA GLY A 60 9.88 0.62 -8.50
C GLY A 60 9.82 0.75 -10.03
N LYS A 61 11.00 0.78 -10.66
CA LYS A 61 11.15 0.86 -12.12
C LYS A 61 11.85 -0.36 -12.73
N GLU A 62 12.46 -1.21 -11.91
CA GLU A 62 13.38 -2.25 -12.35
C GLU A 62 13.08 -3.55 -11.61
N ASP A 63 12.87 -4.64 -12.36
CA ASP A 63 12.75 -5.98 -11.81
C ASP A 63 14.13 -6.50 -11.37
N VAL A 64 14.13 -7.28 -10.28
CA VAL A 64 15.32 -7.94 -9.74
C VAL A 64 15.64 -9.26 -10.43
N ALA A 65 14.83 -9.68 -11.41
CA ALA A 65 15.06 -10.85 -12.27
C ALA A 65 15.29 -12.13 -11.45
N ASN A 66 14.47 -12.34 -10.42
CA ASN A 66 14.57 -13.46 -9.47
C ASN A 66 15.92 -13.55 -8.71
N ASN A 67 16.66 -12.44 -8.61
CA ASN A 67 17.93 -12.38 -7.89
C ASN A 67 17.78 -11.72 -6.52
N TYR A 68 17.94 -12.51 -5.46
CA TYR A 68 17.88 -12.03 -4.07
C TYR A 68 18.90 -10.91 -3.77
N ALA A 69 20.15 -11.06 -4.21
CA ALA A 69 21.18 -10.07 -3.91
C ALA A 69 20.91 -8.74 -4.62
N HIS A 70 20.37 -8.80 -5.83
CA HIS A 70 19.98 -7.62 -6.58
C HIS A 70 18.82 -6.88 -5.89
N GLY A 71 17.83 -7.63 -5.40
CA GLY A 71 16.73 -7.06 -4.62
C GLY A 71 17.15 -6.52 -3.26
N HIS A 72 17.99 -7.23 -2.50
CA HIS A 72 18.34 -6.81 -1.15
C HIS A 72 19.40 -5.70 -1.11
N CYS A 73 20.42 -5.76 -1.98
CA CYS A 73 21.61 -4.92 -1.85
C CYS A 73 21.69 -3.78 -2.87
N ALA A 74 21.02 -3.88 -4.02
CA ALA A 74 21.12 -2.88 -5.09
C ALA A 74 19.82 -2.08 -5.23
N ILE A 75 18.74 -2.71 -5.67
CA ILE A 75 17.50 -2.00 -6.02
C ILE A 75 16.59 -1.76 -4.80
N GLY A 76 16.47 -2.74 -3.90
CA GLY A 76 15.61 -2.62 -2.71
C GLY A 76 15.95 -1.45 -1.79
N PRO A 77 17.24 -1.14 -1.51
CA PRO A 77 17.59 0.03 -0.71
C PRO A 77 17.07 1.36 -1.29
N GLU A 78 16.92 1.47 -2.61
CA GLU A 78 16.42 2.70 -3.26
C GLU A 78 14.95 3.00 -2.92
N ILE A 79 14.15 1.96 -2.64
CA ILE A 79 12.72 2.08 -2.35
C ILE A 79 12.39 1.87 -0.86
N THR A 80 13.32 1.33 -0.07
CA THR A 80 13.08 0.95 1.32
C THR A 80 12.63 2.14 2.17
N ASP A 81 13.30 3.29 2.06
CA ASP A 81 12.92 4.49 2.81
C ASP A 81 11.53 4.99 2.44
N LEU A 82 11.15 4.88 1.16
CA LEU A 82 9.80 5.22 0.71
C LEU A 82 8.77 4.29 1.35
N VAL A 83 9.02 2.99 1.36
CA VAL A 83 8.11 1.99 1.97
C VAL A 83 7.97 2.23 3.47
N LEU A 84 9.08 2.44 4.17
CA LEU A 84 9.08 2.68 5.61
C LEU A 84 8.29 3.93 6.01
N ASN A 85 8.33 4.99 5.19
CA ASN A 85 7.53 6.19 5.42
C ASN A 85 6.01 5.99 5.20
N ARG A 86 5.59 4.86 4.61
CA ARG A 86 4.18 4.54 4.34
C ARG A 86 3.58 3.56 5.35
N ILE A 87 4.40 2.95 6.19
CA ILE A 87 4.00 2.11 7.32
C ILE A 87 3.78 3.01 8.55
#